data_AF-X0PNS6-F1
#
_entry.id   AF-X0PNS6-F1
#
_cell.length_a   1.000
_cell.length_b   1.000
_cell.length_c   1.000
_cell.angle_alpha   90.00
_cell.angle_beta   90.00
_cell.angle_gamma   90.00
#
_symmetry.space_group_name_H-M   'P 1'
#
loop_
_entity.id
_entity.type
_entity.pdbx_description
1 polymer ?
#
loop_
_entity_poly.entity_id
_entity_poly.type
_entity_poly.pdbx_seq_one_letter_code
_entity_poly.pdbx_strand_id
1 'polypeptide(L)'
;MADGYEKFDKAVHERTGFHLAEQSPLEHVEAVTVPTLVAQVHDDVMTRPEDVQSIYDRLPVEDKELYWIEGTDRRFDGYNFFGVHPELPINWFDKYIA
;
A
#
# COMPACT_ATOMS: atom_id res chain seq x y z
N MET A 1 14.34 -17.63 -14.84
CA MET A 1 15.07 -16.71 -15.74
C MET A 1 16.04 -15.93 -14.87
N ALA A 2 17.34 -16.17 -14.99
CA ALA A 2 18.32 -15.62 -14.04
C ALA A 2 18.48 -14.09 -14.13
N ASP A 3 17.98 -13.45 -15.19
CA ASP A 3 18.11 -12.01 -15.49
C ASP A 3 16.76 -11.32 -15.72
N GLY A 4 15.67 -11.90 -15.20
CA GLY A 4 14.31 -11.42 -15.46
C GLY A 4 14.05 -10.01 -14.93
N TYR A 5 14.59 -9.70 -13.75
CA TYR A 5 14.46 -8.39 -13.13
C TYR A 5 15.23 -7.32 -13.93
N GLU A 6 16.50 -7.54 -14.26
CA GLU A 6 17.30 -6.55 -14.98
C GLU A 6 16.73 -6.25 -16.38
N LYS A 7 16.22 -7.27 -17.08
CA LYS A 7 15.55 -7.07 -18.37
C LYS A 7 14.28 -6.25 -18.24
N PHE A 8 13.50 -6.50 -17.21
CA PHE A 8 12.25 -5.77 -16.98
C PHE A 8 12.53 -4.32 -16.58
N ASP A 9 13.43 -4.11 -15.62
CA ASP A 9 13.87 -2.79 -15.18
C ASP A 9 14.41 -1.94 -16.34
N LYS A 10 15.31 -2.52 -17.17
CA LYS A 10 15.81 -1.86 -18.38
C LYS A 10 14.67 -1.48 -19.34
N ALA A 11 13.75 -2.40 -19.62
CA ALA A 11 12.64 -2.15 -20.54
C ALA A 11 11.67 -1.07 -20.02
N VAL A 12 11.48 -0.98 -18.70
CA VAL A 12 10.72 0.09 -18.06
C VAL A 12 11.45 1.42 -18.23
N HIS A 13 12.74 1.49 -17.87
CA HIS A 13 13.54 2.70 -18.00
C HIS A 13 13.61 3.21 -19.46
N GLU A 14 13.78 2.33 -20.44
CA GLU A 14 13.77 2.71 -21.86
C GLU A 14 12.43 3.34 -22.32
N ARG A 15 11.32 3.05 -21.64
CA ARG A 15 9.98 3.56 -21.98
C ARG A 15 9.56 4.78 -21.16
N THR A 16 9.96 4.83 -19.89
CA THR A 16 9.48 5.83 -18.94
C THR A 16 10.55 6.84 -18.53
N GLY A 17 11.83 6.51 -18.71
CA GLY A 17 12.97 7.25 -18.17
C GLY A 17 13.26 6.98 -16.69
N PHE A 18 12.54 6.05 -16.05
CA PHE A 18 12.68 5.72 -14.63
C PHE A 18 12.94 4.22 -14.43
N HIS A 19 13.87 3.89 -13.53
CA HIS A 19 14.05 2.55 -13.00
C HIS A 19 12.90 2.15 -12.06
N LEU A 20 12.73 0.85 -11.80
CA LEU A 20 11.73 0.34 -10.88
C LEU A 20 11.97 0.82 -9.44
N ALA A 21 13.24 0.92 -9.04
CA ALA A 21 13.61 1.40 -7.70
C ALA A 21 13.20 2.87 -7.47
N GLU A 22 13.22 3.69 -8.52
CA GLU A 22 12.84 5.11 -8.48
C GLU A 22 11.31 5.31 -8.43
N GLN A 23 10.53 4.25 -8.64
CA GLN A 23 9.07 4.29 -8.62
C GLN A 23 8.49 3.88 -7.26
N SER A 24 9.34 3.67 -6.25
CA SER A 24 8.90 3.39 -4.90
C SER A 24 8.21 4.60 -4.27
N PRO A 25 7.03 4.44 -3.65
CA PRO A 25 6.41 5.55 -2.93
C PRO A 25 7.14 5.88 -1.62
N LEU A 26 8.02 5.00 -1.11
CA LEU A 26 8.63 5.11 0.23
C LEU A 26 9.36 6.44 0.46
N GLU A 27 10.03 6.98 -0.56
CA GLU A 27 10.76 8.25 -0.45
C GLU A 27 9.82 9.46 -0.33
N HIS A 28 8.55 9.29 -0.68
CA HIS A 28 7.54 10.35 -0.68
C HIS A 28 6.53 10.24 0.47
N VAL A 29 6.55 9.14 1.23
CA VAL A 29 5.64 8.92 2.37
C VAL A 29 5.76 10.04 3.41
N GLU A 30 6.93 10.65 3.57
CA GLU A 30 7.18 11.75 4.50
C GLU A 30 6.41 13.05 4.15
N ALA A 31 5.86 13.16 2.93
CA ALA A 31 5.04 14.29 2.52
C ALA A 31 3.57 14.19 3.01
N VAL A 32 3.17 13.06 3.60
CA VAL A 32 1.81 12.88 4.12
C VAL A 32 1.61 13.71 5.39
N THR A 33 0.60 14.57 5.38
CA THR A 33 0.33 15.56 6.46
C THR A 33 -1.07 15.44 7.06
N VAL A 34 -1.83 14.42 6.64
CA VAL A 34 -3.22 14.20 7.07
C VAL A 34 -3.35 12.83 7.75
N PRO A 35 -4.35 12.65 8.65
CA PRO A 35 -4.64 11.35 9.22
C PRO A 35 -4.77 10.28 8.13
N THR A 36 -4.11 9.13 8.32
CA THR A 36 -4.04 8.08 7.29
C THR A 36 -4.41 6.71 7.83
N LEU A 37 -5.45 6.09 7.27
CA LEU A 37 -5.76 4.66 7.45
C LEU A 37 -5.18 3.88 6.28
N VAL A 38 -4.27 2.95 6.57
CA VAL A 38 -3.73 1.99 5.59
C VAL A 38 -4.48 0.68 5.73
N ALA A 39 -5.01 0.14 4.64
CA ALA A 39 -5.68 -1.16 4.64
C ALA A 39 -5.20 -2.01 3.47
N GLN A 40 -4.87 -3.28 3.74
CA GLN A 40 -4.32 -4.19 2.74
C GLN A 40 -4.63 -5.65 3.12
N VAL A 41 -4.79 -6.52 2.11
CA VAL A 41 -4.82 -7.97 2.32
C VAL A 41 -3.43 -8.45 2.71
N HIS A 42 -3.30 -9.05 3.89
CA HIS A 42 -1.99 -9.44 4.47
C HIS A 42 -1.27 -10.45 3.59
N ASP A 43 -1.98 -11.49 3.14
CA ASP A 43 -1.42 -12.60 2.36
C ASP A 43 -1.61 -12.43 0.84
N ASP A 44 -1.73 -11.19 0.35
CA ASP A 44 -1.93 -10.91 -1.09
C ASP A 44 -0.75 -11.41 -1.93
N VAL A 45 -1.00 -12.39 -2.80
CA VAL A 45 0.01 -13.05 -3.66
C VAL A 45 0.73 -12.12 -4.63
N MET A 46 0.23 -10.89 -4.82
CA MET A 46 0.77 -9.89 -5.74
C MET A 46 1.55 -8.77 -5.04
N THR A 47 1.71 -8.83 -3.71
CA THR A 47 2.54 -7.90 -2.93
C THR A 47 3.22 -8.65 -1.80
N ARG A 48 3.97 -7.95 -0.96
CA ARG A 48 4.51 -8.51 0.28
C ARG A 48 4.06 -7.66 1.47
N PRO A 49 3.74 -8.26 2.62
CA PRO A 49 3.32 -7.51 3.80
C PRO A 49 4.42 -6.53 4.26
N GLU A 50 5.70 -6.85 4.06
CA GLU A 50 6.81 -5.96 4.41
C GLU A 50 6.81 -4.65 3.60
N ASP A 51 6.35 -4.68 2.35
CA ASP A 51 6.27 -3.49 1.51
C ASP A 51 5.27 -2.48 2.11
N VAL A 52 4.14 -2.96 2.63
CA VAL A 52 3.09 -2.14 3.24
C VAL A 52 3.46 -1.71 4.66
N GLN A 53 4.05 -2.61 5.45
CA GLN A 53 4.55 -2.27 6.79
C GLN A 53 5.60 -1.15 6.70
N SER A 54 6.51 -1.21 5.72
CA SER A 54 7.53 -0.18 5.52
C SER A 54 6.93 1.19 5.19
N ILE A 55 5.84 1.24 4.42
CA ILE A 55 5.10 2.48 4.14
C ILE A 55 4.45 2.99 5.42
N TYR A 56 3.73 2.13 6.15
CA TYR A 56 3.04 2.51 7.38
C TYR A 56 4.00 3.03 8.44
N ASP A 57 5.12 2.35 8.66
CA ASP A 57 6.12 2.73 9.66
C ASP A 57 6.73 4.10 9.35
N ARG A 58 6.91 4.41 8.06
CA ARG A 58 7.49 5.68 7.60
C ARG A 58 6.52 6.85 7.53
N LEU A 59 5.21 6.63 7.66
CA LEU A 59 4.25 7.73 7.76
C LEU A 59 4.61 8.64 8.95
N PRO A 60 4.76 9.96 8.74
CA PRO A 60 5.23 10.87 9.77
C PRO A 60 4.11 11.34 10.71
N VAL A 61 2.85 11.07 10.36
CA VAL A 61 1.68 11.47 11.15
C VAL A 61 1.48 10.50 12.32
N GLU A 62 1.10 11.05 13.48
CA GLU A 62 0.73 10.26 14.67
C GLU A 62 -0.63 9.59 14.48
N ASP A 63 -1.56 10.31 13.83
CA ASP A 63 -2.90 9.84 13.49
C ASP A 63 -2.88 8.87 12.30
N LYS A 64 -2.29 7.69 12.52
CA LYS A 64 -2.25 6.60 11.55
C LYS A 64 -2.72 5.28 12.15
N GLU A 65 -3.40 4.50 11.34
CA GLU A 65 -3.83 3.14 11.67
C GLU A 65 -3.53 2.20 10.49
N LEU A 66 -3.17 0.95 10.79
CA LEU A 66 -2.96 -0.12 9.80
C LEU A 66 -3.97 -1.24 10.07
N TYR A 67 -4.73 -1.58 9.04
CA TYR A 67 -5.70 -2.67 9.08
C TYR A 67 -5.32 -3.77 8.09
N TRP A 68 -5.00 -4.94 8.63
CA TRP A 68 -4.75 -6.14 7.84
C TRP A 68 -6.05 -6.88 7.57
N ILE A 69 -6.38 -7.07 6.29
CA ILE A 69 -7.46 -7.94 5.85
C ILE A 69 -6.89 -9.36 5.78
N GLU A 70 -7.35 -10.21 6.68
CA GLU A 70 -6.90 -11.60 6.80
C GLU A 70 -7.94 -12.58 6.25
N GLY A 71 -7.55 -13.84 6.07
CA GLY A 71 -8.44 -14.91 5.61
C GLY A 71 -8.62 -15.01 4.09
N THR A 72 -7.81 -14.27 3.32
CA THR A 72 -7.75 -14.34 1.87
C THR A 72 -6.35 -13.99 1.38
N ASP A 73 -5.97 -14.55 0.24
CA ASP A 73 -4.75 -14.24 -0.51
C ASP A 73 -5.05 -13.44 -1.79
N ARG A 74 -6.34 -13.15 -2.04
CA ARG A 74 -6.83 -12.50 -3.27
C ARG A 74 -6.93 -11.00 -3.09
N ARG A 75 -6.10 -10.24 -3.80
CA ARG A 75 -6.16 -8.76 -3.88
C ARG A 75 -7.57 -8.19 -4.03
N PHE A 76 -8.39 -8.80 -4.89
CA PHE A 76 -9.73 -8.30 -5.21
C PHE A 76 -10.74 -8.44 -4.07
N ASP A 77 -10.50 -9.32 -3.09
CA ASP A 77 -11.30 -9.35 -1.87
C ASP A 77 -11.05 -8.09 -1.04
N GLY A 78 -9.81 -7.60 -1.02
CA GLY A 78 -9.46 -6.32 -0.38
C GLY A 78 -10.22 -5.13 -0.96
N TYR A 79 -10.34 -5.05 -2.30
CA TYR A 79 -11.09 -3.98 -2.96
C TYR A 79 -12.59 -3.96 -2.64
N ASN A 80 -13.16 -5.13 -2.29
CA ASN A 80 -14.57 -5.26 -1.96
C ASN A 80 -14.83 -5.26 -0.44
N PHE A 81 -13.78 -5.34 0.39
CA PHE A 81 -13.88 -5.57 1.83
C PHE A 81 -14.79 -4.55 2.52
N PHE A 82 -14.61 -3.25 2.23
CA PHE A 82 -15.42 -2.19 2.85
C PHE A 82 -16.86 -2.12 2.37
N GLY A 83 -17.21 -2.79 1.27
CA GLY A 83 -18.62 -2.96 0.89
C GLY A 83 -19.37 -3.93 1.80
N VAL A 84 -18.64 -4.85 2.44
CA VAL A 84 -19.17 -5.84 3.40
C VAL A 84 -18.94 -5.40 4.84
N HIS A 85 -17.82 -4.72 5.10
CA HIS A 85 -17.36 -4.24 6.40
C HIS A 85 -17.20 -2.70 6.41
N PRO A 86 -18.30 -1.93 6.28
CA PRO A 86 -18.24 -0.47 6.17
C PRO A 86 -17.87 0.23 7.49
N GLU A 87 -17.96 -0.46 8.62
CA GLU A 87 -17.72 0.08 9.95
C GLU A 87 -16.33 0.72 10.10
N LEU A 88 -15.28 0.12 9.54
CA LEU A 88 -13.92 0.63 9.66
C LEU A 88 -13.77 2.02 9.00
N PRO A 89 -14.05 2.20 7.69
CA PRO A 89 -13.92 3.51 7.07
C PRO A 89 -14.93 4.54 7.61
N ILE A 90 -16.16 4.14 7.98
CA ILE A 90 -17.13 5.07 8.57
C ILE A 90 -16.61 5.64 9.89
N ASN A 91 -16.19 4.76 10.82
CA ASN A 91 -15.65 5.20 12.11
C ASN A 91 -14.39 6.05 11.96
N TRP A 92 -13.53 5.73 10.98
CA TRP A 92 -12.35 6.53 10.67
C TRP A 92 -12.72 7.95 10.21
N PHE A 93 -13.66 8.07 9.28
CA PHE A 93 -14.11 9.38 8.81
C PHE A 93 -14.84 10.18 9.89
N ASP A 94 -15.69 9.54 10.70
CA ASP A 94 -16.37 10.18 11.83
C ASP A 94 -15.36 10.73 12.87
N LYS A 95 -14.21 10.09 13.03
CA LYS A 95 -13.15 10.52 13.96
C LYS A 95 -12.40 11.77 13.50
N TYR A 96 -12.19 11.97 12.18
CA TYR A 96 -11.27 13.00 11.67
C TYR A 96 -11.90 14.04 10.73
N ILE A 97 -13.11 13.82 10.21
CA ILE A 97 -13.77 14.74 9.25
C ILE A 97 -15.03 15.39 9.84
N ALA A 98 -15.70 14.75 10.80
CA ALA A 98 -16.99 15.19 11.33
C ALA A 98 -16.92 16.48 12.18
#